data_AF-A0A1V9BEF2-F1
#
_entry.id   AF-A0A1V9BEF2-F1
#
_cell.length_a   1.000
_cell.length_b   1.000
_cell.length_c   1.000
_cell.angle_alpha   90.00
_cell.angle_beta   90.00
_cell.angle_gamma   90.00
#
_symmetry.space_group_name_H-M   'P 1'
#
loop_
_entity.id
_entity.type
_entity.pdbx_description
1 polymer ?
#
loop_
_entity_poly.entity_id
_entity_poly.type
_entity_poly.pdbx_seq_one_letter_code
_entity_poly.pdbx_strand_id
1 'polypeptide(L)' 'MSVNNWSEKDLAEKMGVSYVTVYRVLRKKREPGNEFIAKLLNVLEGATFEELFYLDSSVTKRE' A
#
# COMPACT_ATOMS: atom_id res chain seq x y z
N MET A 1 12.32 4.66 5.59
CA MET A 1 12.34 5.40 4.31
C MET A 1 11.13 6.32 4.28
N SER A 2 11.33 7.64 4.29
CA SER A 2 10.28 8.62 3.98
C SER A 2 10.70 9.36 2.72
N VAL A 3 10.69 8.69 1.58
CA VAL A 3 11.13 9.31 0.31
C VAL A 3 10.25 10.54 -0.02
N ASN A 4 9.01 10.59 0.50
CA ASN A 4 8.07 11.68 0.22
C ASN A 4 7.62 12.50 1.45
N ASN A 5 8.11 12.21 2.66
CA ASN A 5 7.74 12.88 3.93
C ASN A 5 6.23 13.06 4.19
N TRP A 6 5.39 12.17 3.65
CA TRP A 6 3.93 12.23 3.77
C TRP A 6 3.41 11.63 5.07
N SER A 7 2.40 12.26 5.64
CA SER A 7 1.54 11.64 6.65
C SER A 7 0.59 10.61 6.02
N GLU A 8 -0.03 9.76 6.85
CA GLU A 8 -1.07 8.83 6.41
C GLU A 8 -2.27 9.57 5.75
N LYS A 9 -2.53 10.83 6.15
CA LYS A 9 -3.59 11.66 5.54
C LYS A 9 -3.18 12.15 4.16
N ASP A 10 -1.95 12.63 4.00
CA ASP A 10 -1.45 13.09 2.70
C ASP A 10 -1.43 11.93 1.70
N LEU A 11 -1.06 10.73 2.15
CA LEU A 11 -1.10 9.52 1.35
C LEU A 11 -2.54 9.19 0.92
N ALA A 12 -3.50 9.26 1.84
CA ALA A 12 -4.91 9.00 1.54
C ALA A 12 -5.47 9.98 0.49
N GLU A 13 -5.13 11.27 0.63
CA GLU A 13 -5.51 12.32 -0.32
C GLU A 13 -4.91 12.05 -1.70
N LYS A 14 -3.61 11.78 -1.78
CA LYS A 14 -2.94 11.48 -3.06
C LYS A 14 -3.47 10.21 -3.74
N MET A 15 -3.81 9.18 -2.95
CA MET A 15 -4.39 7.94 -3.46
C MET A 15 -5.88 8.07 -3.83
N GLY A 16 -6.55 9.15 -3.43
CA GLY A 16 -8.00 9.29 -3.60
C GLY A 16 -8.79 8.20 -2.86
N VAL A 17 -8.39 7.88 -1.62
CA VAL A 17 -9.06 6.89 -0.76
C VAL A 17 -9.34 7.48 0.62
N SER A 18 -10.22 6.84 1.39
CA SER A 18 -10.47 7.29 2.76
C SER A 18 -9.24 7.12 3.65
N TYR A 19 -9.03 8.05 4.59
CA TYR A 19 -8.02 7.92 5.64
C TYR A 19 -8.11 6.58 6.38
N VAL A 20 -9.34 6.12 6.66
CA VAL A 20 -9.58 4.85 7.36
C VAL A 20 -9.05 3.65 6.55
N THR A 21 -9.11 3.71 5.22
CA THR A 21 -8.56 2.66 4.35
C THR A 21 -7.05 2.59 4.50
N VAL A 22 -6.34 3.72 4.38
CA VAL A 22 -4.88 3.79 4.57
C VAL A 22 -4.50 3.33 5.98
N TYR A 23 -5.17 3.86 7.00
CA TYR A 23 -4.94 3.48 8.40
C TYR A 23 -5.07 1.97 8.60
N ARG A 24 -6.13 1.33 8.10
CA ARG A 24 -6.35 -0.11 8.28
C ARG A 24 -5.28 -0.95 7.58
N VAL A 25 -4.86 -0.57 6.39
CA VAL A 25 -3.81 -1.29 5.65
C VAL A 25 -2.45 -1.15 6.34
N LEU A 26 -2.02 0.08 6.64
CA LEU A 26 -0.70 0.32 7.24
C LEU A 26 -0.57 -0.24 8.67
N ARG A 27 -1.68 -0.39 9.39
CA ARG A 27 -1.73 -1.03 10.71
C ARG A 27 -1.99 -2.54 10.65
N LYS A 28 -1.93 -3.15 9.46
CA LYS A 28 -2.16 -4.59 9.23
C LYS A 28 -3.52 -5.08 9.78
N LYS A 29 -4.52 -4.20 9.80
CA LYS A 29 -5.91 -4.54 10.17
C LYS A 29 -6.70 -5.08 8.99
N ARG A 30 -6.18 -4.90 7.77
CA ARG A 30 -6.76 -5.35 6.51
C ARG A 30 -5.64 -5.48 5.47
N GLU A 31 -5.68 -6.56 4.69
CA GLU A 31 -4.80 -6.70 3.53
C GLU A 31 -5.18 -5.74 2.39
N PRO A 32 -4.22 -5.15 1.67
CA PRO A 32 -4.50 -4.31 0.52
C PRO A 32 -5.09 -5.15 -0.62
N GLY A 33 -6.17 -4.64 -1.24
CA GLY A 33 -6.68 -5.22 -2.48
C GLY A 33 -5.98 -4.62 -3.71
N ASN A 34 -6.20 -5.24 -4.88
CA ASN A 34 -5.57 -4.84 -6.15
C ASN A 34 -5.72 -3.33 -6.46
N GLU A 35 -6.88 -2.74 -6.20
CA GLU A 35 -7.10 -1.30 -6.43
C GLU A 35 -6.24 -0.41 -5.51
N PHE A 36 -6.07 -0.81 -4.25
CA PHE A 36 -5.22 -0.09 -3.31
C PHE A 36 -3.75 -0.15 -3.75
N ILE A 37 -3.30 -1.33 -4.18
CA ILE A 37 -1.95 -1.56 -4.70
C ILE A 37 -1.69 -0.68 -5.93
N ALA A 38 -2.60 -0.71 -6.91
CA ALA A 38 -2.48 0.10 -8.12
C ALA A 38 -2.40 1.60 -7.83
N LYS A 39 -3.27 2.10 -6.94
CA LYS A 39 -3.24 3.50 -6.50
C LYS A 39 -1.93 3.87 -5.80
N LEU A 40 -1.41 2.98 -4.96
CA LEU A 40 -0.16 3.22 -4.24
C LEU A 40 1.03 3.31 -5.21
N LEU A 41 1.12 2.39 -6.18
CA LEU A 41 2.15 2.41 -7.21
C LEU A 41 2.08 3.67 -8.08
N ASN A 42 0.89 4.13 -8.43
CA ASN A 42 0.72 5.38 -9.20
C ASN A 42 1.16 6.62 -8.40
N VAL A 43 0.94 6.63 -7.09
CA VAL A 43 1.30 7.76 -6.22
C VAL A 43 2.80 7.77 -5.89
N LEU A 44 3.41 6.58 -5.77
CA LEU A 44 4.84 6.41 -5.55
C LEU A 44 5.54 6.23 -6.91
N GLU A 45 5.51 7.27 -7.74
CA GLU A 45 6.15 7.25 -9.06
C GLU A 45 7.60 6.73 -8.97
N GLY A 46 7.90 5.71 -9.77
CA GLY A 46 9.21 5.06 -9.81
C GLY A 46 9.39 3.90 -8.84
N ALA A 47 8.47 3.67 -7.90
CA ALA A 47 8.47 2.47 -7.08
C ALA A 47 7.91 1.28 -7.87
N THR A 48 8.59 0.14 -7.75
CA THR A 48 8.17 -1.15 -8.31
C THR A 48 7.30 -1.91 -7.32
N PHE A 49 6.55 -2.91 -7.80
CA PHE A 49 5.73 -3.75 -6.94
C PHE A 49 6.60 -4.51 -5.93
N GLU A 50 7.74 -5.02 -6.38
CA GLU A 50 8.70 -5.80 -5.59
C GLU A 50 9.39 -4.98 -4.48
N GLU A 51 9.50 -3.65 -4.65
CA GLU A 51 10.02 -2.75 -3.62
C GLU A 51 9.00 -2.47 -2.50
N LEU A 52 7.70 -2.54 -2.81
CA LEU A 52 6.62 -2.17 -1.90
C LEU A 52 5.93 -3.36 -1.23
N PHE A 53 5.91 -4.52 -1.91
CA PHE A 53 5.16 -5.69 -1.49
C PHE A 53 6.06 -6.92 -1.44
N TYR A 54 5.83 -7.76 -0.43
CA TYR A 54 6.50 -9.05 -0.28
C TYR A 54 5.47 -10.15 -0.08
N LEU A 55 5.82 -11.35 -0.53
CA LEU A 55 5.07 -12.56 -0.19
C LEU A 55 5.51 -13.02 1.20
N ASP A 56 4.53 -13.24 2.09
CA ASP A 56 4.79 -13.88 3.37
C ASP A 56 5.21 -15.34 3.11
N SER A 57 6.28 -15.80 3.78
CA SER A 57 6.85 -17.15 3.62
C SER A 57 5.90 -18.27 4.03
N SER A 58 4.79 -17.94 4.70
CA SER A 58 3.71 -18.85 5.07
C SER A 58 2.68 -19.10 3.95
N VAL A 59 2.72 -18.35 2.84
CA VAL A 59 1.77 -18.52 1.73
C VAL A 59 2.17 -19.73 0.89
N THR A 60 1.43 -20.84 1.05
CA THR A 60 1.53 -22.00 0.17
C THR A 60 0.74 -21.73 -1.12
N LYS A 61 1.37 -21.95 -2.28
CA LYS A 61 0.68 -21.91 -3.58
C LYS A 61 -0.47 -22.93 -3.53
N ARG A 62 -1.71 -22.46 -3.66
CA ARG A 62 -2.85 -23.37 -3.85
C ARG A 62 -2.71 -23.99 -5.24
N GLU A 63 -2.71 -25.33 -5.29
CA GLU A 63 -2.71 -26.12 -6.51
C GLU A 63 -3.97 -25.84 -7.36
#